data_AF-A0A968YB03-F1
#
_entry.id   AF-A0A968YB03-F1
#
_cell.length_a   1.000
_cell.length_b   1.000
_cell.length_c   1.000
_cell.angle_alpha   90.00
_cell.angle_beta   90.00
_cell.angle_gamma   90.00
#
_symmetry.space_group_name_H-M   'P 1'
#
loop_
_entity.id
_entity.type
_entity.pdbx_description
1 polymer ?
#
loop_
_entity_poly.entity_id
_entity_poly.type
_entity_poly.pdbx_seq_one_letter_code
_entity_poly.pdbx_strand_id
1 'polypeptide(L)'
;MTPTLIKFAGWLPALIIPTATIIQLGTIVKNHSTQGVSYLTWSLFGVANIGLYIYTEKYSALQSILGLLGSAVLDFIIAALALVNYGSSFAEEP
;
A
#
# COMPACT_ATOMS: atom_id res chain seq x y z
N MET A 1 -0.06 -4.93 29.78
CA MET A 1 0.62 -3.95 28.92
C MET A 1 0.22 -2.55 29.35
N THR A 2 1.14 -1.59 29.40
CA THR A 2 0.79 -0.20 29.78
C THR A 2 -0.04 0.45 28.67
N PRO A 3 -1.08 1.24 28.99
CA PRO A 3 -1.93 1.92 28.00
C PRO A 3 -1.14 2.78 27.00
N THR A 4 0.01 3.32 27.42
CA THR A 4 0.93 4.10 26.60
C THR A 4 1.55 3.28 25.47
N LEU A 5 1.92 2.02 25.73
CA LEU A 5 2.54 1.15 24.74
C LEU A 5 1.57 0.79 23.61
N ILE A 6 0.30 0.50 23.94
CA ILE A 6 -0.73 0.18 22.96
C ILE A 6 -1.03 1.38 22.07
N LYS A 7 -1.09 2.59 22.66
CA LYS A 7 -1.27 3.83 21.89
C LYS A 7 -0.12 4.03 20.90
N PHE A 8 1.13 3.88 21.34
CA PHE A 8 2.30 4.04 20.48
C PHE A 8 2.37 2.96 19.39
N ALA A 9 2.11 1.69 19.74
CA ALA A 9 2.10 0.58 18.80
C ALA A 9 1.02 0.74 17.71
N GLY A 10 -0.12 1.37 18.03
CA GLY A 10 -1.16 1.69 17.05
C GLY A 10 -0.73 2.68 15.96
N TRP A 11 0.30 3.50 16.21
CA TRP A 11 0.87 4.40 15.20
C TRP A 11 1.84 3.71 14.25
N LEU A 12 2.45 2.59 14.65
CA LEU A 12 3.39 1.85 13.81
C LEU A 12 2.79 1.45 12.46
N PRO A 13 1.66 0.71 12.38
CA PRO A 13 1.09 0.35 11.08
C PRO A 13 0.64 1.58 10.30
N ALA A 14 0.09 2.59 10.98
CA ALA A 14 -0.39 3.83 10.36
C ALA A 14 0.72 4.69 9.74
N LEU A 15 2.00 4.48 10.10
CA LEU A 15 3.14 5.19 9.52
C LEU A 15 3.95 4.29 8.58
N ILE A 16 4.22 3.05 9.00
CA ILE A 16 5.07 2.12 8.25
C ILE A 16 4.40 1.74 6.92
N ILE A 17 3.11 1.40 6.94
CA ILE A 17 2.40 0.94 5.74
C ILE A 17 2.37 2.05 4.68
N PRO A 18 1.87 3.28 4.96
CA PRO A 18 1.87 4.34 3.95
C PRO A 18 3.27 4.68 3.45
N THR A 19 4.27 4.72 4.35
CA THR A 19 5.64 5.06 3.97
C THR A 19 6.22 4.01 3.01
N ALA A 20 6.04 2.73 3.29
CA ALA A 20 6.48 1.65 2.41
C ALA A 20 5.78 1.70 1.05
N THR A 21 4.47 1.91 1.02
CA THR A 21 3.70 2.01 -0.21
C THR A 21 4.11 3.23 -1.06
N ILE A 22 4.34 4.40 -0.43
CA ILE A 22 4.85 5.59 -1.12
C ILE A 22 6.24 5.34 -1.72
N ILE A 23 7.14 4.69 -0.98
CA ILE A 23 8.49 4.35 -1.48
C ILE A 23 8.39 3.41 -2.68
N GLN A 24 7.53 2.38 -2.62
CA GLN A 24 7.32 1.47 -3.74
C GLN A 24 6.79 2.23 -4.97
N LEU A 25 5.75 3.03 -4.80
CA LEU A 25 5.15 3.79 -5.89
C LEU A 25 6.16 4.77 -6.50
N GLY A 26 6.90 5.49 -5.66
CA GLY A 26 7.99 6.37 -6.11
C GLY A 26 9.07 5.64 -6.88
N THR A 27 9.40 4.41 -6.48
CA THR A 27 10.37 3.55 -7.19
C THR A 27 9.84 3.15 -8.57
N ILE A 28 8.56 2.77 -8.69
CA ILE A 28 7.93 2.42 -9.97
C ILE A 28 7.93 3.63 -10.92
N VAL A 29 7.53 4.81 -10.42
CA VAL A 29 7.48 6.03 -11.23
C VAL A 29 8.88 6.47 -11.64
N LYS A 30 9.84 6.46 -10.72
CA LYS A 30 11.24 6.86 -10.98
C LYS A 30 11.93 5.94 -11.99
N ASN A 31 11.75 4.64 -11.84
CA ASN A 31 12.40 3.64 -12.71
C ASN A 31 11.59 3.36 -13.97
N HIS A 32 10.37 3.91 -14.07
CA HIS A 32 9.43 3.66 -15.15
C HIS A 32 9.32 2.16 -15.45
N SER A 33 9.13 1.36 -14.41
CA SER A 33 9.09 -0.10 -14.52
C SER A 33 8.39 -0.72 -13.31
N THR A 34 7.55 -1.72 -13.57
CA THR A 34 6.92 -2.58 -12.56
C THR A 34 7.55 -3.97 -12.50
N GLN A 35 8.76 -4.14 -13.05
CA GLN A 35 9.46 -5.42 -13.02
C GLN A 35 9.66 -5.92 -11.58
N GLY A 36 9.24 -7.15 -11.30
CA GLY A 36 9.28 -7.75 -9.97
C GLY A 36 8.16 -7.33 -9.02
N VAL A 37 7.22 -6.49 -9.46
CA VAL A 37 6.06 -6.06 -8.68
C VAL A 37 4.87 -6.97 -8.98
N SER A 38 4.40 -7.73 -7.99
CA SER A 38 3.26 -8.62 -8.13
C SER A 38 1.93 -7.89 -7.97
N TYR A 39 1.16 -7.74 -9.04
CA TYR A 39 -0.18 -7.10 -8.98
C TYR A 39 -1.11 -7.79 -7.98
N LEU A 40 -1.03 -9.12 -7.86
CA LEU A 40 -1.88 -9.90 -6.95
C LEU A 40 -1.53 -9.61 -5.48
N THR A 41 -0.24 -9.53 -5.17
CA THR A 41 0.23 -9.21 -3.81
C THR A 41 -0.26 -7.82 -3.38
N TRP A 42 -0.10 -6.82 -4.24
CA TRP A 42 -0.56 -5.46 -3.95
C TRP A 42 -2.08 -5.34 -3.89
N SER A 43 -2.81 -6.12 -4.70
CA SER A 43 -4.28 -6.20 -4.60
C SER A 43 -4.73 -6.77 -3.24
N LEU A 44 -4.06 -7.82 -2.76
CA LEU A 44 -4.34 -8.41 -1.45
C LEU A 44 -4.02 -7.45 -0.30
N PHE A 45 -2.95 -6.67 -0.39
CA PHE A 45 -2.66 -5.61 0.59
C PHE A 45 -3.74 -4.53 0.61
N GLY A 46 -4.22 -4.09 -0.56
CA GLY A 46 -5.34 -3.14 -0.64
C GLY A 46 -6.60 -3.67 0.07
N VAL A 47 -6.97 -4.92 -0.18
CA VAL A 47 -8.09 -5.58 0.51
C VAL A 47 -7.83 -5.70 2.02
N ALA A 48 -6.61 -6.07 2.42
CA ALA A 48 -6.25 -6.20 3.83
C ALA A 48 -6.33 -4.86 4.57
N ASN A 49 -5.91 -3.76 3.94
CA ASN A 49 -5.98 -2.42 4.52
C ASN A 49 -7.44 -1.94 4.68
N ILE A 50 -8.33 -2.26 3.74
CA ILE A 50 -9.79 -2.04 3.91
C ILE A 50 -10.34 -2.89 5.06
N GLY A 51 -9.98 -4.17 5.11
CA GLY A 51 -10.40 -5.06 6.20
C GLY A 51 -9.92 -4.58 7.57
N LEU A 52 -8.70 -4.08 7.64
CA LEU A 52 -8.13 -3.52 8.86
C LEU A 52 -8.82 -2.22 9.28
N TYR A 53 -9.20 -1.37 8.31
CA TYR A 53 -9.98 -0.17 8.60
C TYR A 53 -11.31 -0.53 9.29
N ILE A 54 -12.03 -1.51 8.75
CA ILE A 54 -13.27 -2.03 9.34
C ILE A 54 -13.01 -2.64 10.72
N TYR A 55 -12.00 -3.50 10.84
CA TYR A 55 -11.65 -4.18 12.08
C TYR A 55 -11.28 -3.23 13.23
N THR A 56 -10.64 -2.10 12.92
CA THR A 56 -10.24 -1.15 13.97
C THR A 56 -11.40 -0.35 14.55
N GLU A 57 -12.55 -0.30 13.87
CA GLU A 57 -13.75 0.48 14.23
C GLU A 57 -13.49 1.98 14.47
N LYS A 58 -12.31 2.48 14.06
CA LYS A 58 -11.86 3.87 14.26
C LYS A 58 -12.14 4.71 13.03
N TYR A 59 -13.38 4.69 12.56
CA TYR A 59 -13.77 5.24 11.26
C TYR A 59 -13.46 6.74 11.09
N SER A 60 -13.55 7.50 12.17
CA SER A 60 -13.32 8.96 12.19
C SER A 60 -11.89 9.35 12.54
N ALA A 61 -11.01 8.38 12.86
CA ALA A 61 -9.64 8.68 13.23
C ALA A 61 -8.83 8.93 11.96
N LEU A 62 -8.18 10.10 11.89
CA LEU A 62 -7.35 10.48 10.73
C LEU A 62 -6.27 9.43 10.44
N GLN A 63 -5.66 8.86 11.48
CA GLN A 63 -4.68 7.77 11.39
C GLN A 63 -5.25 6.51 10.72
N SER A 64 -6.53 6.18 10.92
CA SER A 64 -7.16 5.02 10.30
C SER A 64 -7.56 5.32 8.86
N ILE A 65 -8.05 6.53 8.58
CA ILE A 65 -8.40 6.94 7.21
C ILE A 65 -7.14 7.01 6.35
N LEU A 66 -6.14 7.81 6.73
CA LEU A 66 -4.94 7.98 5.92
C LEU A 66 -4.03 6.74 5.97
N GLY A 67 -3.88 6.14 7.15
CA GLY A 67 -2.98 5.01 7.35
C GLY A 67 -3.47 3.71 6.70
N LEU A 68 -4.79 3.52 6.60
CA LEU A 68 -5.38 2.28 6.08
C LEU A 68 -6.08 2.51 4.75
N LEU A 69 -7.11 3.36 4.68
CA LEU A 69 -7.81 3.60 3.40
C LEU A 69 -6.91 4.30 2.38
N GLY A 70 -6.11 5.28 2.82
CA GLY A 70 -5.12 5.93 1.96
C GLY A 70 -4.10 4.93 1.41
N SER A 71 -3.56 4.06 2.29
CA SER A 71 -2.67 2.97 1.87
C SER A 71 -3.34 2.01 0.90
N ALA A 72 -4.60 1.62 1.14
CA ALA A 72 -5.33 0.74 0.24
C ALA A 72 -5.46 1.31 -1.16
N VAL A 73 -5.75 2.60 -1.29
CA VAL A 73 -5.79 3.28 -2.60
C VAL A 73 -4.43 3.21 -3.30
N LEU A 74 -3.34 3.50 -2.56
CA LEU A 74 -2.00 3.42 -3.12
C LEU A 74 -1.61 1.99 -3.51
N ASP A 75 -2.00 0.99 -2.74
CA ASP A 75 -1.76 -0.43 -3.04
C ASP A 75 -2.47 -0.83 -4.35
N PHE A 76 -3.72 -0.40 -4.54
CA PHE A 76 -4.45 -0.64 -5.79
C PHE A 76 -3.85 0.13 -6.98
N ILE A 77 -3.30 1.33 -6.77
CA ILE A 77 -2.56 2.03 -7.83
C ILE A 77 -1.33 1.22 -8.25
N ILE A 78 -0.55 0.72 -7.29
CA ILE A 78 0.62 -0.13 -7.59
C ILE A 78 0.19 -1.41 -8.31
N ALA A 79 -0.88 -2.05 -7.84
CA ALA A 79 -1.43 -3.24 -8.47
C ALA A 79 -1.88 -2.96 -9.92
N ALA A 80 -2.56 -1.84 -10.16
CA ALA A 80 -3.01 -1.43 -11.49
C ALA A 80 -1.81 -1.16 -12.42
N LEU A 81 -0.79 -0.43 -11.95
CA LEU A 81 0.43 -0.18 -12.71
C LEU A 81 1.14 -1.48 -13.07
N ALA A 82 1.23 -2.42 -12.13
CA ALA A 82 1.83 -3.73 -12.36
C ALA A 82 1.00 -4.58 -13.33
N LEU A 83 -0.33 -4.53 -13.24
CA LEU A 83 -1.24 -5.27 -14.12
C LEU A 83 -1.15 -4.80 -15.58
N VAL A 84 -0.97 -3.50 -15.81
CA VAL A 84 -0.82 -2.93 -17.17
C VAL A 84 0.62 -2.97 -17.68
N ASN A 85 1.54 -3.62 -16.96
CA ASN A 85 2.97 -3.68 -17.27
C ASN A 85 3.58 -2.29 -17.53
N TYR A 86 3.28 -1.32 -16.65
CA TYR A 86 3.78 0.04 -16.81
C TYR A 86 5.30 0.07 -17.00
N GLY A 87 5.72 0.61 -18.16
CA GLY A 87 7.13 0.75 -18.51
C GLY A 87 7.80 -0.47 -19.12
N SER A 88 7.05 -1.51 -19.47
CA SER A 88 7.55 -2.52 -20.41
C SER A 88 7.75 -1.87 -21.78
N SER A 89 9.00 -1.63 -22.19
CA SER A 89 9.32 -1.61 -23.61
C SER A 89 9.00 -3.01 -24.12
N PHE A 90 8.15 -3.12 -25.14
CA PHE A 90 7.89 -4.39 -25.84
C PHE A 90 9.23 -4.91 -26.36
N ALA A 91 9.95 -5.69 -25.55
CA ALA A 91 11.16 -6.36 -25.99
C ALA A 91 10.68 -7.47 -26.92
N GLU A 92 11.02 -7.29 -28.20
CA GLU A 92 10.76 -8.16 -29.33
C GLU A 92 10.82 -9.65 -28.96
N GLU A 93 9.77 -10.38 -29.31
CA GLU A 93 9.80 -11.84 -29.34
C GLU A 93 10.82 -12.29 -30.40
N PRO A 94 11.74 -13.22 -30.09
CA PRO A 94 12.61 -13.84 -31.09
C PRO A 94 11.87 -14.86 -31.98
#